data_AF-A0A1W9R3J9-F1
#
_entry.id   AF-A0A1W9R3J9-F1
#
_cell.length_a   1.000
_cell.length_b   1.000
_cell.length_c   1.000
_cell.angle_alpha   90.00
_cell.angle_beta   90.00
_cell.angle_gamma   90.00
#
_symmetry.space_group_name_H-M   'P 1'
#
loop_
_entity.id
_entity.type
_entity.pdbx_description
1 polymer ?
#
loop_
_entity_poly.entity_id
_entity_poly.type
_entity_poly.pdbx_seq_one_letter_code
_entity_poly.pdbx_strand_id
1 'polypeptide(L)'
;MVNKDKQCRFLKGFTLVEMLVAASIFVILVFSILAVLIAGQRVCNDGETQMDIQFEARRIMQRMSEELIYANPDNITISDTQDAITFVVPSSYNYTTGNIEWGNQIQYFLGGANGHILLRREGTNTAVIGRNVSSVRFTLNGDRVGIQLVLSKQSPSRNNLQVELNSQVSLRN
;
A
#
# COMPACT_ATOMS: atom_id res chain seq x y z
N MET A 1 10.12 21.94 89.82
CA MET A 1 10.05 22.41 88.41
C MET A 1 9.98 21.18 87.52
N VAL A 2 8.86 20.99 86.82
CA VAL A 2 8.54 19.74 86.11
C VAL A 2 9.21 19.73 84.73
N ASN A 3 9.90 18.63 84.47
CA ASN A 3 10.59 18.27 83.25
C ASN A 3 9.59 18.08 82.10
N LYS A 4 9.79 18.78 80.97
CA LYS A 4 9.08 18.54 79.71
C LYS A 4 10.09 18.10 78.66
N ASP A 5 10.52 16.85 78.81
CA ASP A 5 11.24 16.15 77.75
C ASP A 5 10.33 16.05 76.54
N LYS A 6 10.71 16.80 75.49
CA LYS A 6 10.10 16.76 74.17
C LYS A 6 10.20 15.34 73.65
N GLN A 7 9.06 14.68 73.49
CA GLN A 7 8.96 13.44 72.72
C GLN A 7 9.37 13.72 71.28
N CYS A 8 10.62 13.39 70.93
CA CYS A 8 11.03 13.21 69.54
C CYS A 8 10.30 11.97 69.01
N ARG A 9 9.21 12.21 68.28
CA ARG A 9 8.56 11.19 67.45
C ARG A 9 9.62 10.62 66.50
N PHE A 10 9.99 9.37 66.69
CA PHE A 10 10.74 8.61 65.69
C PHE A 10 9.93 8.65 64.38
N LEU A 11 10.44 9.38 63.38
CA LEU A 11 10.08 9.12 61.99
C LEU A 11 10.46 7.67 61.72
N LYS A 12 9.45 6.78 61.63
CA LYS A 12 9.65 5.41 61.19
C LYS A 12 10.19 5.47 59.76
N GLY A 13 11.50 5.27 59.61
CA GLY A 13 12.13 5.13 58.31
C GLY A 13 11.54 3.92 57.58
N PHE A 14 11.37 4.05 56.26
CA PHE A 14 10.94 2.97 55.39
C PHE A 14 11.71 1.68 55.69
N THR A 15 10.99 0.57 55.82
CA THR A 15 11.63 -0.73 56.04
C THR A 15 12.24 -1.23 54.72
N LEU A 16 13.37 -1.92 54.77
CA LEU A 16 14.04 -2.48 53.57
C LEU A 16 13.07 -3.36 52.76
N VAL A 17 12.19 -4.08 53.45
CA VAL A 17 11.14 -4.91 52.84
C VAL A 17 10.14 -4.07 52.05
N GLU A 18 9.72 -2.92 52.57
CA GLU A 18 8.79 -2.01 51.90
C GLU A 18 9.38 -1.44 50.60
N MET A 19 10.68 -1.12 50.60
CA MET A 19 11.39 -0.70 49.39
C MET A 19 11.47 -1.82 48.34
N LEU A 20 11.69 -3.07 48.76
CA LEU A 20 11.74 -4.22 47.85
C LEU A 20 10.37 -4.49 47.21
N VAL A 21 9.30 -4.44 48.01
CA VAL A 21 7.93 -4.60 47.50
C VAL A 21 7.59 -3.47 46.52
N ALA A 22 7.87 -2.22 46.88
CA ALA A 22 7.63 -1.07 45.99
C ALA A 22 8.40 -1.19 44.66
N ALA A 23 9.69 -1.59 44.71
CA ALA A 23 10.50 -1.80 43.53
C ALA A 23 9.94 -2.94 42.65
N SER A 24 9.48 -4.04 43.24
CA SER A 24 8.90 -5.16 42.48
C SER A 24 7.64 -4.75 41.72
N ILE A 25 6.74 -3.99 42.36
CA ILE A 25 5.53 -3.47 41.74
C ILE A 25 5.91 -2.50 40.61
N PHE A 26 6.88 -1.62 40.85
CA PHE A 26 7.35 -0.67 39.85
C PHE A 26 7.89 -1.35 38.60
N VAL A 27 8.69 -2.42 38.76
CA VAL A 27 9.22 -3.20 37.64
C VAL A 27 8.09 -3.82 36.81
N ILE A 28 7.08 -4.42 37.46
CA ILE A 28 5.92 -5.00 36.77
C ILE A 28 5.16 -3.92 35.97
N LEU A 29 4.99 -2.73 36.56
CA LEU A 29 4.34 -1.61 35.87
C LEU A 29 5.13 -1.15 34.65
N VAL A 30 6.45 -0.99 34.78
CA VAL A 30 7.32 -0.61 33.66
C VAL A 30 7.25 -1.65 32.53
N PHE A 31 7.33 -2.94 32.84
CA PHE A 31 7.20 -3.99 31.84
C PHE A 31 5.84 -3.96 31.13
N SER A 32 4.77 -3.70 31.87
CA SER A 32 3.42 -3.60 31.31
C SER A 32 3.30 -2.44 30.32
N ILE A 33 3.86 -1.27 30.66
CA ILE A 33 3.87 -0.09 29.78
C ILE A 33 4.71 -0.36 28.53
N LEU A 34 5.89 -0.97 28.69
CA LEU A 34 6.77 -1.30 27.56
C LEU A 34 6.10 -2.30 26.61
N ALA A 35 5.37 -3.29 27.12
CA ALA A 35 4.64 -4.24 26.30
C ALA A 35 3.58 -3.55 25.44
N VAL A 36 2.81 -2.62 26.02
CA VAL A 36 1.81 -1.81 25.28
C VAL A 36 2.48 -0.95 24.22
N LEU A 37 3.61 -0.30 24.54
CA LEU A 37 4.34 0.54 23.60
C LEU A 37 4.85 -0.25 22.39
N ILE A 38 5.44 -1.42 22.61
CA ILE A 38 5.93 -2.30 21.53
C ILE A 38 4.78 -2.77 20.65
N ALA A 39 3.64 -3.13 21.25
CA ALA A 39 2.44 -3.52 20.50
C ALA A 39 1.92 -2.34 19.66
N GLY A 40 1.87 -1.14 20.24
CA GLY A 40 1.44 0.08 19.54
C GLY A 40 2.32 0.42 18.34
N GLN A 41 3.64 0.32 18.48
CA GLN A 41 4.58 0.55 17.38
C GLN A 41 4.35 -0.42 16.21
N ARG A 42 4.11 -1.71 16.47
CA ARG A 42 3.83 -2.69 15.42
C ARG A 42 2.56 -2.36 14.65
N VAL A 43 1.48 -2.02 15.37
CA VAL A 43 0.21 -1.63 14.76
C VAL A 43 0.36 -0.36 13.91
N CYS A 44 1.11 0.63 14.38
CA CYS A 44 1.38 1.86 13.63
C CYS A 44 2.14 1.56 12.33
N ASN A 45 3.23 0.80 12.39
CA ASN A 45 4.05 0.45 11.23
C ASN A 45 3.28 -0.37 10.20
N ASP A 46 2.45 -1.31 10.65
CA ASP A 46 1.60 -2.11 9.77
C ASP A 46 0.51 -1.24 9.14
N GLY A 47 -0.08 -0.32 9.91
CA GLY A 47 -1.05 0.65 9.42
C GLY A 47 -0.49 1.57 8.35
N GLU A 48 0.69 2.14 8.56
CA GLU A 48 1.40 2.96 7.57
C GLU A 48 1.68 2.16 6.28
N THR A 49 2.21 0.94 6.43
CA THR A 49 2.49 0.07 5.29
C THR A 49 1.22 -0.28 4.52
N GLN A 50 0.09 -0.53 5.21
CA GLN A 50 -1.21 -0.80 4.62
C GLN A 50 -1.74 0.41 3.85
N MET A 51 -1.60 1.61 4.40
CA MET A 51 -2.02 2.85 3.71
C MET A 51 -1.18 3.08 2.45
N ASP A 52 0.14 2.93 2.54
CA ASP A 52 1.04 3.07 1.40
C ASP A 52 0.64 2.17 0.23
N ILE A 53 0.42 0.88 0.49
CA ILE A 53 0.04 -0.06 -0.59
C ILE A 53 -1.34 0.23 -1.15
N GLN A 54 -2.29 0.73 -0.35
CA GLN A 54 -3.59 1.15 -0.85
C GLN A 54 -3.49 2.38 -1.75
N PHE A 55 -2.70 3.38 -1.38
CA PHE A 55 -2.50 4.57 -2.19
C PHE A 55 -1.78 4.23 -3.51
N GLU A 56 -0.75 3.39 -3.44
CA GLU A 56 -0.05 2.92 -4.62
C GLU A 56 -0.99 2.14 -5.55
N ALA A 57 -1.78 1.19 -5.02
CA ALA A 57 -2.75 0.43 -5.80
C ALA A 57 -3.78 1.34 -6.47
N ARG A 58 -4.31 2.34 -5.75
CA ARG A 58 -5.28 3.32 -6.30
C ARG A 58 -4.65 4.17 -7.39
N ARG A 59 -3.42 4.64 -7.20
CA ARG A 59 -2.69 5.44 -8.21
C ARG A 59 -2.47 4.65 -9.50
N ILE A 60 -2.04 3.40 -9.36
CA ILE A 60 -1.86 2.48 -10.50
C ILE A 60 -3.18 2.25 -11.22
N MET A 61 -4.24 1.93 -10.46
CA MET A 61 -5.57 1.67 -11.01
C MET A 61 -6.15 2.88 -11.73
N GLN A 62 -6.03 4.07 -11.12
CA GLN A 62 -6.48 5.32 -11.71
C GLN A 62 -5.77 5.58 -13.04
N ARG A 63 -4.44 5.47 -13.07
CA ARG A 63 -3.66 5.68 -14.30
C ARG A 63 -4.06 4.71 -15.41
N MET A 64 -4.18 3.42 -15.10
CA MET A 64 -4.62 2.43 -16.10
C MET A 64 -6.03 2.74 -16.59
N SER A 65 -6.94 3.11 -15.68
CA SER A 65 -8.33 3.41 -16.02
C SER A 65 -8.44 4.65 -16.90
N GLU A 66 -7.70 5.72 -16.57
CA GLU A 66 -7.66 6.95 -17.37
C GLU A 66 -7.19 6.70 -18.80
N GLU A 67 -6.13 5.90 -18.98
CA GLU A 67 -5.64 5.57 -20.32
C GLU A 67 -6.60 4.65 -21.10
N LEU A 68 -7.24 3.70 -20.42
CA LEU A 68 -8.19 2.78 -21.05
C LEU A 68 -9.51 3.45 -21.46
N ILE A 69 -9.94 4.52 -20.79
CA ILE A 69 -11.12 5.30 -21.21
C ILE A 69 -10.94 5.87 -22.62
N TYR A 70 -9.71 6.21 -23.02
CA TYR A 70 -9.37 6.76 -24.34
C TYR A 70 -8.83 5.70 -25.31
N ALA A 71 -8.84 4.42 -24.93
CA ALA A 71 -8.37 3.36 -25.81
C ALA A 71 -9.31 3.14 -26.99
N ASN A 72 -8.76 2.82 -28.16
CA ASN A 72 -9.55 2.37 -29.30
C ASN A 72 -10.18 0.99 -28.98
N PRO A 73 -11.52 0.85 -28.97
CA PRO A 73 -12.18 -0.43 -28.73
C PRO A 73 -11.76 -1.54 -29.70
N ASP A 74 -11.49 -1.20 -30.96
CA ASP A 74 -11.17 -2.16 -32.02
C ASP A 74 -9.73 -2.68 -31.94
N ASN A 75 -8.87 -2.05 -31.15
CA ASN A 75 -7.45 -2.37 -31.08
C ASN A 75 -7.00 -2.63 -29.63
N ILE A 76 -7.81 -3.38 -28.89
CA ILE A 76 -7.46 -3.92 -27.58
C ILE A 76 -7.16 -5.40 -27.70
N THR A 77 -5.99 -5.80 -27.21
CA THR A 77 -5.59 -7.20 -27.11
C THR A 77 -5.16 -7.51 -25.68
N ILE A 78 -5.66 -8.61 -25.14
CA ILE A 78 -5.30 -9.13 -23.80
C ILE A 78 -4.51 -10.42 -24.03
N SER A 79 -3.44 -10.65 -23.24
CA SER A 79 -2.68 -11.89 -23.31
C SER A 79 -3.54 -13.10 -22.92
N ASP A 80 -3.20 -14.29 -23.41
CA ASP A 80 -3.91 -15.53 -23.04
C ASP A 80 -3.89 -15.80 -21.52
N THR A 81 -2.80 -15.39 -20.87
CA THR A 81 -2.58 -15.43 -19.42
C THR A 81 -3.31 -14.31 -18.66
N GLN A 82 -3.93 -13.37 -19.37
CA GLN A 82 -4.67 -12.21 -18.88
C GLN A 82 -3.85 -11.23 -18.02
N ASP A 83 -2.54 -11.36 -17.99
CA ASP A 83 -1.60 -10.55 -17.19
C ASP A 83 -1.01 -9.35 -17.96
N ALA A 84 -1.37 -9.21 -19.23
CA ALA A 84 -0.98 -8.09 -20.06
C ALA A 84 -2.16 -7.60 -20.91
N ILE A 85 -2.21 -6.29 -21.10
CA ILE A 85 -3.15 -5.63 -22.01
C ILE A 85 -2.39 -4.68 -22.92
N THR A 86 -2.79 -4.65 -24.17
CA THR A 86 -2.19 -3.85 -25.23
C THR A 86 -3.28 -3.08 -25.94
N PHE A 87 -3.08 -1.77 -26.14
CA PHE A 87 -4.06 -0.88 -26.77
C PHE A 87 -3.37 0.35 -27.38
N VAL A 88 -4.14 1.16 -28.10
CA VAL A 88 -3.71 2.47 -28.62
C VAL A 88 -4.63 3.56 -28.13
N VAL A 89 -4.07 4.75 -27.89
CA VAL A 89 -4.81 5.98 -27.54
C VAL A 89 -4.60 7.03 -28.64
N PRO A 90 -5.53 7.96 -28.85
CA PRO A 90 -5.38 9.01 -29.85
C PRO A 90 -4.22 9.93 -29.47
N SER A 91 -3.33 10.24 -30.41
CA SER A 91 -2.23 11.19 -30.21
C SER A 91 -2.57 12.58 -30.71
N SER A 92 -3.34 12.69 -31.78
CA SER A 92 -3.62 13.96 -32.45
C SER A 92 -4.95 13.90 -33.21
N TYR A 93 -5.48 15.07 -33.57
CA TYR A 93 -6.60 15.18 -34.50
C TYR A 93 -6.15 15.94 -35.74
N ASN A 94 -6.34 15.33 -36.91
CA ASN A 94 -5.96 15.93 -38.17
C ASN A 94 -7.09 16.80 -38.71
N TYR A 95 -6.96 18.13 -38.57
CA TYR A 95 -7.98 19.09 -39.03
C TYR A 95 -8.15 19.14 -40.56
N THR A 96 -7.20 18.61 -41.33
CA THR A 96 -7.26 18.61 -42.80
C THR A 96 -8.05 17.41 -43.32
N THR A 97 -7.86 16.24 -42.73
CA THR A 97 -8.54 15.00 -43.15
C THR A 97 -9.79 14.69 -42.32
N GLY A 98 -9.96 15.33 -41.16
CA GLY A 98 -11.06 15.07 -40.23
C GLY A 98 -10.90 13.78 -39.44
N ASN A 99 -9.71 13.17 -39.45
CA ASN A 99 -9.45 11.87 -38.85
C ASN A 99 -8.65 11.96 -37.55
N ILE A 100 -8.88 11.01 -36.66
CA ILE A 100 -8.08 10.81 -35.45
C ILE A 100 -6.76 10.13 -35.84
N GLU A 101 -5.65 10.69 -35.39
CA GLU A 101 -4.34 10.06 -35.50
C GLU A 101 -4.06 9.27 -34.22
N TRP A 102 -3.82 7.97 -34.38
CA TRP A 102 -3.53 7.06 -33.27
C TRP A 102 -2.05 7.12 -32.91
N GLY A 103 -1.78 7.10 -31.60
CA GLY A 103 -0.42 7.10 -31.06
C GLY A 103 0.25 5.74 -31.13
N ASN A 104 1.36 5.63 -30.40
CA ASN A 104 2.07 4.38 -30.25
C ASN A 104 1.24 3.35 -29.48
N GLN A 105 1.53 2.07 -29.73
CA GLN A 105 0.99 0.97 -28.96
C GLN A 105 1.47 1.04 -27.51
N ILE A 106 0.51 1.03 -26.59
CA ILE A 106 0.72 0.99 -25.14
C ILE A 106 0.48 -0.44 -24.67
N GLN A 107 1.36 -0.94 -23.81
CA GLN A 107 1.25 -2.26 -23.18
C GLN A 107 1.47 -2.15 -21.68
N TYR A 108 0.52 -2.64 -20.88
CA TYR A 108 0.73 -2.92 -19.46
C TYR A 108 1.04 -4.41 -19.28
N PHE A 109 2.06 -4.71 -18.48
CA PHE A 109 2.46 -6.09 -18.19
C PHE A 109 3.30 -6.15 -16.91
N LEU A 110 3.33 -7.33 -16.28
CA LEU A 110 4.23 -7.59 -15.16
C LEU A 110 5.62 -8.00 -15.65
N GLY A 111 6.64 -7.43 -15.01
CA GLY A 111 8.04 -7.72 -15.33
C GLY A 111 9.02 -7.27 -14.26
N GLY A 112 10.26 -7.02 -14.69
CA GLY A 112 11.38 -6.72 -13.79
C GLY A 112 12.01 -7.96 -13.17
N ALA A 113 13.04 -7.76 -12.33
CA ALA A 113 13.91 -8.83 -11.81
C ALA A 113 13.15 -9.99 -11.11
N ASN A 114 11.95 -9.74 -10.59
CA ASN A 114 11.13 -10.72 -9.88
C ASN A 114 9.68 -10.82 -10.40
N GLY A 115 9.36 -10.20 -11.55
CA GLY A 115 7.97 -10.18 -12.05
C GLY A 115 6.97 -9.36 -11.20
N HIS A 116 7.45 -8.59 -10.23
CA HIS A 116 6.61 -7.82 -9.30
C HIS A 116 6.53 -6.31 -9.60
N ILE A 117 6.95 -5.93 -10.80
CA ILE A 117 6.93 -4.53 -11.24
C ILE A 117 5.94 -4.45 -12.39
N LEU A 118 4.91 -3.60 -12.22
CA LEU A 118 4.01 -3.28 -13.31
C LEU A 118 4.68 -2.24 -14.20
N LEU A 119 4.88 -2.63 -15.45
CA LEU A 119 5.52 -1.83 -16.47
C LEU A 119 4.48 -1.34 -17.46
N ARG A 120 4.69 -0.12 -17.95
CA ARG A 120 3.99 0.45 -19.10
C ARG A 120 5.01 0.63 -20.22
N ARG A 121 4.80 -0.03 -21.34
CA ARG A 121 5.59 0.17 -22.56
C ARG A 121 4.78 0.98 -23.55
N GLU A 122 5.40 1.98 -24.15
CA GLU A 122 4.83 2.77 -25.24
C GLU A 122 5.85 2.84 -26.38
N GLY A 123 5.59 2.12 -27.47
CA GLY A 123 6.60 1.87 -28.49
C GLY A 123 7.83 1.18 -27.90
N THR A 124 8.99 1.85 -27.95
CA THR A 124 10.26 1.34 -27.37
C THR A 124 10.49 1.79 -25.93
N ASN A 125 9.74 2.78 -25.44
CA ASN A 125 9.92 3.34 -24.11
C ASN A 125 9.22 2.47 -23.07
N THR A 126 9.89 2.13 -21.98
CA THR A 126 9.30 1.39 -20.86
C THR A 126 9.43 2.19 -19.57
N ALA A 127 8.32 2.38 -18.87
CA ALA A 127 8.22 3.09 -17.61
C ALA A 127 7.71 2.17 -16.49
N VAL A 128 8.20 2.38 -15.27
CA VAL A 128 7.67 1.72 -14.07
C VAL A 128 6.46 2.47 -13.56
N ILE A 129 5.33 1.76 -13.43
CA ILE A 129 4.07 2.34 -12.95
C ILE A 129 3.80 1.96 -11.50
N GLY A 130 4.17 0.74 -11.13
CA GLY A 130 3.95 0.19 -9.81
C GLY A 130 5.02 -0.81 -9.42
N ARG A 131 5.28 -0.89 -8.11
CA ARG A 131 6.14 -1.92 -7.50
C ARG A 131 5.31 -2.77 -6.56
N ASN A 132 5.85 -3.93 -6.19
CA ASN A 132 5.22 -4.87 -5.26
C ASN A 132 3.86 -5.36 -5.76
N VAL A 133 3.71 -5.47 -7.08
CA VAL A 133 2.49 -5.98 -7.71
C VAL A 133 2.61 -7.50 -7.75
N SER A 134 1.73 -8.18 -7.03
CA SER A 134 1.70 -9.65 -6.97
C SER A 134 1.05 -10.22 -8.21
N SER A 135 -0.04 -9.61 -8.68
CA SER A 135 -0.73 -9.99 -9.90
C SER A 135 -1.53 -8.83 -10.47
N VAL A 136 -1.68 -8.84 -11.80
CA VAL A 136 -2.65 -8.03 -12.53
C VAL A 136 -3.43 -8.97 -13.44
N ARG A 137 -4.72 -8.73 -13.59
CA ARG A 137 -5.57 -9.46 -14.50
C ARG A 137 -6.47 -8.50 -15.27
N PHE A 138 -6.49 -8.67 -16.57
CA PHE A 138 -7.33 -7.93 -17.50
C PHE A 138 -8.39 -8.84 -18.09
N THR A 139 -9.60 -8.32 -18.23
CA THR A 139 -10.71 -9.01 -18.89
C THR A 139 -11.40 -8.03 -19.83
N LEU A 140 -11.88 -8.51 -20.98
CA LEU A 140 -12.66 -7.71 -21.92
C LEU A 140 -14.03 -8.37 -22.05
N ASN A 141 -15.09 -7.60 -21.84
CA ASN A 141 -16.47 -8.04 -22.00
C ASN A 141 -17.27 -6.98 -22.75
N GLY A 142 -17.39 -7.16 -24.07
CA GLY A 142 -17.87 -6.11 -24.98
C GLY A 142 -16.99 -4.86 -24.85
N ASP A 143 -17.62 -3.72 -24.59
CA ASP A 143 -16.94 -2.42 -24.49
C ASP A 143 -16.42 -2.12 -23.08
N ARG A 144 -16.21 -3.14 -22.24
CA ARG A 144 -15.75 -2.97 -20.86
C ARG A 144 -14.48 -3.76 -20.57
N VAL A 145 -13.47 -3.06 -20.09
CA VAL A 145 -12.23 -3.66 -19.58
C VAL A 145 -12.31 -3.79 -18.07
N GLY A 146 -12.32 -5.02 -17.56
CA GLY A 146 -12.16 -5.32 -16.14
C GLY A 146 -10.69 -5.42 -15.78
N ILE A 147 -10.31 -4.79 -14.67
CA ILE A 147 -8.95 -4.79 -14.14
C ILE A 147 -9.00 -5.28 -12.69
N GLN A 148 -8.28 -6.36 -12.41
CA GLN A 148 -8.03 -6.86 -11.06
C GLN A 148 -6.54 -6.66 -10.76
N LEU A 149 -6.23 -5.95 -9.69
CA LEU A 149 -4.87 -5.60 -9.30
C LEU A 149 -4.63 -6.03 -7.86
N VAL A 150 -3.54 -6.75 -7.62
CA VAL A 150 -3.13 -7.24 -6.31
C VAL A 150 -1.73 -6.75 -6.01
N LEU A 151 -1.56 -6.04 -4.90
CA LEU A 151 -0.26 -5.62 -4.38
C LEU A 151 0.02 -6.34 -3.06
N SER A 152 1.28 -6.69 -2.80
CA SER A 152 1.73 -7.29 -1.55
C SER A 152 3.04 -6.69 -1.08
N LYS A 153 3.12 -6.24 0.18
CA LYS A 153 4.34 -5.69 0.78
C LYS A 153 4.51 -6.25 2.18
N GLN A 154 5.74 -6.62 2.54
CA GLN A 154 6.06 -7.02 3.90
C GLN A 154 6.25 -5.78 4.78
N SER A 155 5.55 -5.73 5.92
CA SER A 155 5.72 -4.68 6.92
C SER A 155 7.00 -4.89 7.73
N PRO A 156 7.51 -3.85 8.42
CA PRO A 156 8.64 -3.99 9.35
C PRO A 156 8.39 -5.04 10.46
N SER A 157 7.12 -5.25 10.83
CA SER A 157 6.69 -6.27 11.79
C SER A 157 6.70 -7.69 11.21
N ARG A 158 7.17 -7.87 9.96
CA ARG A 158 7.22 -9.11 9.16
C ARG A 158 5.87 -9.64 8.70
N ASN A 159 4.80 -8.89 8.86
CA ASN A 159 3.49 -9.26 8.33
C ASN A 159 3.44 -9.01 6.82
N ASN A 160 2.92 -9.96 6.04
CA ASN A 160 2.67 -9.73 4.63
C ASN A 160 1.30 -9.05 4.47
N LEU A 161 1.31 -7.82 3.99
CA LEU A 161 0.11 -7.03 3.80
C LEU A 161 -0.26 -7.05 2.33
N GLN A 162 -1.56 -7.24 2.05
CA GLN A 162 -2.08 -7.38 0.70
C GLN A 162 -3.27 -6.46 0.49
N VAL A 163 -3.36 -5.90 -0.72
CA VAL A 163 -4.51 -5.13 -1.18
C VAL A 163 -4.91 -5.64 -2.55
N GLU A 164 -6.21 -5.88 -2.71
CA GLU A 164 -6.83 -6.16 -3.99
C GLU A 164 -7.76 -5.01 -4.37
N LEU A 165 -7.63 -4.53 -5.61
CA LEU A 165 -8.54 -3.57 -6.22
C LEU A 165 -9.11 -4.15 -7.50
N ASN A 166 -10.42 -3.98 -7.65
CA ASN A 166 -11.16 -4.36 -8.85
C ASN A 166 -11.78 -3.09 -9.45
N SER A 167 -11.60 -2.91 -10.75
CA SER A 167 -12.17 -1.79 -11.51
C SER A 167 -12.77 -2.31 -12.81
N GLN A 168 -13.78 -1.61 -13.32
CA GLN A 168 -14.31 -1.80 -14.65
C GLN A 168 -14.34 -0.46 -15.37
N VAL A 169 -13.78 -0.45 -16.56
CA VAL A 169 -13.64 0.74 -17.39
C VAL A 169 -14.48 0.54 -18.64
N SER A 170 -15.43 1.44 -18.89
CA SER A 170 -16.13 1.47 -20.16
C SER A 170 -15.26 2.18 -21.19
N LEU A 171 -15.06 1.54 -22.34
CA LEU A 171 -14.38 2.13 -23.48
C LEU A 171 -15.28 3.19 -24.11
N ARG A 172 -14.67 4.23 -24.66
CA ARG A 172 -15.39 5.29 -25.36
C ARG A 172 -15.55 4.90 -26.83
N ASN A 173 -16.78 4.66 -27.25
CA ASN A 173 -17.19 4.63 -28.66
C ASN A 173 -17.37 6.06 -29.20
#